data_AF-A0A9D4GS52-F1
#
_entry.id   AF-A0A9D4GS52-F1
#
_cell.length_a   1.000
_cell.length_b   1.000
_cell.length_c   1.000
_cell.angle_alpha   90.00
_cell.angle_beta   90.00
_cell.angle_gamma   90.00
#
_symmetry.space_group_name_H-M   'P 1'
#
loop_
_entity.id
_entity.type
_entity.pdbx_description
1 polymer ?
#
loop_
_entity_poly.entity_id
_entity_poly.type
_entity_poly.pdbx_seq_one_letter_code
_entity_poly.pdbx_strand_id
1 'polypeptide(L)'
;MDRCPLCFGTFQKPKLLPCLDTMCFTRLDEYVLKHARASGTFPCPVWGLELPVPDGGVSKFDDNQHIKVEQTLERALAAPGGHVPCETRMRERPFGVLLKKLLLYIFIYL
;
A
#
# COMPACT_ATOMS: atom_id res chain seq x y z
N MET A 1 -6.62 -9.30 -9.69
CA MET A 1 -7.78 -8.43 -9.39
C MET A 1 -7.34 -7.04 -9.79
N ASP A 2 -7.45 -6.73 -11.09
CA ASP A 2 -6.52 -5.78 -11.74
C ASP A 2 -7.09 -4.36 -11.79
N ARG A 3 -8.15 -4.12 -11.00
CA ARG A 3 -8.92 -2.88 -10.97
C ARG A 3 -9.27 -2.51 -9.54
N CYS A 4 -9.33 -1.20 -9.29
CA CYS A 4 -9.66 -0.67 -7.98
C CYS A 4 -11.11 -1.00 -7.59
N PRO A 5 -11.37 -1.55 -6.40
CA PRO A 5 -12.72 -1.92 -5.97
C PRO A 5 -13.65 -0.71 -5.75
N LEU A 6 -13.10 0.49 -5.53
CA LEU A 6 -13.91 1.71 -5.30
C LEU A 6 -14.28 2.47 -6.58
N CYS A 7 -13.40 2.47 -7.59
CA CYS A 7 -13.65 3.21 -8.85
C CYS A 7 -13.73 2.33 -10.08
N PHE A 8 -13.55 1.01 -9.93
CA PHE A 8 -13.61 0.00 -10.99
C PHE A 8 -12.70 0.27 -12.20
N GLY A 9 -11.68 1.10 -12.01
CA GLY A 9 -10.71 1.51 -13.02
C GLY A 9 -9.28 1.14 -12.65
N THR A 10 -8.33 1.59 -13.47
CA THR A 10 -6.90 1.41 -13.24
C THR A 10 -6.48 2.08 -11.93
N PHE A 11 -5.60 1.42 -11.19
CA PHE A 11 -5.09 1.96 -9.93
C PHE A 11 -4.34 3.27 -10.13
N GLN A 12 -4.73 4.32 -9.41
CA GLN A 12 -4.06 5.61 -9.32
C GLN A 12 -3.52 5.78 -7.90
N LYS A 13 -2.18 5.86 -7.77
CA LYS A 13 -1.48 5.89 -6.47
C LYS A 13 -2.01 4.76 -5.55
N PRO A 14 -1.78 3.49 -5.93
CA PRO A 14 -2.33 2.34 -5.21
C PRO A 14 -1.82 2.31 -3.77
N LYS A 15 -2.74 2.39 -2.80
CA LYS A 15 -2.48 2.24 -1.37
C LYS A 15 -2.77 0.81 -0.94
N LEU A 16 -1.83 0.22 -0.21
CA LEU A 16 -1.93 -1.10 0.38
C LEU A 16 -2.50 -0.96 1.80
N LEU A 17 -3.64 -1.59 2.04
CA LEU A 17 -4.28 -1.64 3.34
C LEU A 17 -3.71 -2.79 4.20
N PRO A 18 -3.88 -2.75 5.53
CA PRO A 18 -3.44 -3.83 6.42
C PRO A 18 -4.09 -5.18 6.12
N CYS A 19 -5.27 -5.17 5.51
CA CYS A 19 -5.97 -6.37 5.06
C CYS A 19 -5.41 -6.97 3.76
N LEU A 20 -4.38 -6.36 3.15
CA LEU A 20 -3.75 -6.73 1.88
C LEU A 20 -4.54 -6.35 0.61
N ASP A 21 -5.65 -5.63 0.76
CA ASP A 21 -6.32 -5.01 -0.38
C ASP A 21 -5.58 -3.76 -0.87
N THR A 22 -5.72 -3.50 -2.17
CA THR A 22 -5.25 -2.25 -2.77
C THR A 22 -6.39 -1.38 -3.23
N MET A 23 -6.29 -0.08 -2.97
CA MET A 23 -7.26 0.93 -3.39
C MET A 23 -6.56 2.18 -3.91
N CYS A 24 -7.21 2.96 -4.78
CA CYS A 24 -6.69 4.26 -5.19
C CYS A 24 -6.66 5.22 -3.99
N PHE A 25 -5.57 5.97 -3.80
CA PHE A 25 -5.43 6.94 -2.71
C PHE A 25 -6.65 7.86 -2.58
N THR A 26 -7.03 8.57 -3.64
CA THR A 26 -8.12 9.55 -3.60
C THR A 26 -9.46 8.92 -3.23
N ARG A 27 -9.72 7.72 -3.74
CA ARG A 27 -10.97 7.01 -3.46
C ARG A 27 -11.02 6.48 -2.05
N LEU A 28 -9.91 5.96 -1.56
CA LEU A 28 -9.77 5.54 -0.17
C LEU A 28 -9.92 6.73 0.79
N ASP A 29 -9.35 7.88 0.46
CA ASP A 29 -9.48 9.11 1.26
C ASP A 29 -10.94 9.59 1.34
N GLU A 30 -11.62 9.70 0.20
CA GLU A 30 -13.06 10.00 0.14
C GLU A 30 -13.91 8.98 0.92
N TYR A 31 -13.54 7.70 0.86
CA TYR A 31 -14.26 6.63 1.55
C TYR A 31 -14.09 6.71 3.06
N VAL A 32 -12.84 6.90 3.54
CA VAL A 32 -12.52 7.04 4.96
C VAL A 32 -13.21 8.28 5.53
N LEU A 33 -13.22 9.42 4.83
CA LEU A 33 -13.93 10.62 5.29
C LEU A 33 -15.43 10.39 5.52
N LYS A 34 -16.05 9.48 4.76
CA LYS A 34 -17.49 9.17 4.87
C LYS A 34 -17.83 8.06 5.87
N HIS A 35 -16.90 7.12 6.10
CA HIS A 35 -17.17 5.90 6.86
C HIS A 35 -16.29 5.74 8.11
N ALA A 36 -15.43 6.72 8.40
CA ALA A 36 -14.66 6.74 9.63
C ALA A 36 -15.60 6.81 10.84
N ARG A 37 -15.34 5.93 11.80
CA ARG A 37 -16.03 5.87 13.08
C ARG A 37 -15.34 6.79 14.07
N ALA A 38 -16.07 7.18 15.12
CA ALA A 38 -15.51 7.94 16.24
C ALA A 38 -14.32 7.24 16.92
N SER A 39 -14.21 5.92 16.78
CA SER A 39 -13.08 5.09 17.24
C SER A 39 -11.79 5.27 16.42
N GLY A 40 -11.80 6.06 15.34
CA GLY A 40 -10.64 6.19 14.45
C GLY A 40 -10.41 4.98 13.54
N THR A 41 -11.44 4.14 13.35
CA THR A 41 -11.43 3.00 12.43
C THR A 41 -12.39 3.23 11.28
N PHE A 42 -12.23 2.46 10.21
CA PHE A 42 -13.17 2.42 9.09
C PHE A 42 -13.30 0.98 8.57
N PRO A 43 -14.46 0.60 8.02
CA PRO A 43 -14.64 -0.73 7.42
C PRO A 43 -13.89 -0.82 6.08
N CYS A 44 -13.22 -1.93 5.83
CA CYS A 44 -12.65 -2.23 4.52
C CYS A 44 -13.80 -2.35 3.48
N PRO A 45 -13.74 -1.66 2.32
CA PRO A 45 -14.81 -1.73 1.33
C PRO A 45 -14.94 -3.07 0.59
N VAL A 46 -13.97 -3.98 0.72
CA VAL A 46 -14.02 -5.33 0.10
C VAL A 46 -14.53 -6.36 1.10
N TRP A 47 -13.98 -6.36 2.32
CA TRP A 47 -14.26 -7.40 3.32
C TRP A 47 -15.11 -6.94 4.51
N GLY A 48 -15.32 -5.63 4.68
CA GLY A 48 -16.00 -5.06 5.85
C GLY A 48 -15.17 -5.08 7.14
N LEU A 49 -13.94 -5.59 7.11
CA LEU A 49 -13.05 -5.66 8.27
C LEU A 49 -12.71 -4.26 8.77
N GLU A 50 -12.81 -4.01 10.08
CA GLU A 50 -12.43 -2.73 10.68
C GLU A 50 -10.93 -2.53 10.64
N LEU A 51 -10.50 -1.41 10.05
CA LEU A 51 -9.11 -1.03 9.90
C LEU A 51 -8.84 0.28 10.63
N PRO A 52 -7.69 0.40 11.31
CA PRO A 52 -7.29 1.67 11.92
C PRO A 52 -6.93 2.69 10.84
N VAL A 53 -7.34 3.94 11.04
CA VAL A 53 -6.83 5.07 10.25
C VAL A 53 -5.47 5.47 10.84
N PRO A 54 -4.36 5.40 10.08
CA PRO A 54 -3.05 5.76 10.59
C PRO A 54 -2.94 7.27 10.87
N ASP A 55 -2.04 7.64 11.78
CA ASP A 55 -1.78 9.03 12.15
C ASP A 55 -1.25 9.85 10.97
N GLY A 56 -2.04 10.81 10.48
CA GLY A 56 -1.79 11.51 9.21
C GLY A 56 -2.63 11.00 8.03
N GLY A 57 -3.64 10.19 8.33
CA GLY A 57 -4.68 9.78 7.40
C GLY A 57 -4.21 8.82 6.32
N VAL A 58 -4.99 8.72 5.24
CA VAL A 58 -4.78 7.76 4.15
C VAL A 58 -3.41 7.89 3.47
N SER A 59 -2.76 9.04 3.61
CA SER A 59 -1.42 9.30 3.04
C SER A 59 -0.35 8.34 3.55
N LYS A 60 -0.52 7.83 4.77
CA LYS A 60 0.45 6.98 5.49
C LYS A 60 0.36 5.50 5.17
N PHE A 61 -0.68 5.06 4.48
CA PHE A 61 -0.66 3.69 3.93
C PHE A 61 0.47 3.56 2.92
N ASP A 62 1.14 2.40 2.94
CA ASP A 62 2.20 2.11 1.98
C ASP A 62 1.65 2.04 0.57
N ASP A 63 2.47 2.44 -0.40
CA ASP A 63 2.11 2.29 -1.80
C ASP A 63 2.35 0.84 -2.25
N ASN A 64 1.39 0.22 -2.93
CA ASN A 64 1.58 -1.12 -3.49
C ASN A 64 2.55 -1.05 -4.69
N GLN A 65 3.80 -1.46 -4.46
CA GLN A 65 4.85 -1.44 -5.47
C GLN A 65 4.63 -2.49 -6.57
N HIS A 66 4.00 -3.63 -6.26
CA HIS A 66 3.76 -4.69 -7.24
C HIS A 66 2.90 -4.18 -8.40
N ILE A 67 1.79 -3.51 -8.07
CA ILE A 67 0.89 -2.91 -9.06
C ILE A 67 1.59 -1.82 -9.87
N LYS A 68 2.46 -1.01 -9.24
CA LYS A 68 3.21 0.03 -9.96
C LYS A 68 4.20 -0.58 -10.96
N VAL A 69 4.92 -1.63 -10.56
CA VAL A 69 5.88 -2.32 -11.43
C VAL A 69 5.16 -2.98 -12.59
N GLU A 70 4.07 -3.70 -12.31
CA GLU A 70 3.22 -4.33 -13.33
C GLU A 70 2.70 -3.30 -14.35
N GLN A 71 2.11 -2.20 -13.89
CA GLN A 71 1.66 -1.10 -14.76
C GLN A 71 2.81 -0.47 -15.56
N THR A 72 3.99 -0.36 -14.97
CA THR A 72 5.18 0.21 -15.65
C THR A 72 5.67 -0.74 -16.74
N LEU A 73 5.69 -2.04 -16.45
CA LEU A 73 6.06 -3.07 -17.40
C LEU A 73 5.10 -3.11 -18.57
N GLU A 74 3.79 -3.14 -18.32
CA GLU A 74 2.76 -3.09 -19.37
C GLU A 74 2.92 -1.87 -20.28
N ARG A 75 3.16 -0.69 -19.70
CA ARG A 75 3.41 0.54 -20.45
C ARG A 75 4.69 0.49 -21.27
N ALA A 76 5.75 -0.09 -20.72
CA ALA A 76 7.02 -0.23 -21.42
C ALA A 76 6.90 -1.19 -22.62
N LEU A 77 6.16 -2.29 -22.47
CA LEU A 77 5.87 -3.24 -23.55
C LEU A 77 4.98 -2.64 -24.64
N ALA A 78 4.04 -1.76 -24.26
CA ALA A 78 3.17 -1.06 -25.20
C ALA A 78 3.88 0.07 -25.97
N ALA A 79 5.06 0.51 -25.53
CA ALA A 79 5.82 1.58 -26.18
C ALA A 79 6.69 1.02 -27.33
N PRO A 80 6.65 1.61 -28.54
CA PRO A 80 7.56 1.23 -29.61
C PRO A 80 9.01 1.57 -29.21
N GLY A 81 9.84 0.53 -29.00
CA GLY A 81 11.26 0.66 -28.59
C GLY A 81 11.53 0.59 -27.08
N GLY A 82 10.62 0.04 -26.27
CA GLY A 82 10.70 0.05 -24.80
C GLY A 82 11.95 -0.56 -24.18
N HIS A 83 12.81 0.28 -23.61
CA HIS A 83 13.89 -0.11 -22.70
C HIS A 83 13.38 0.10 -21.26
N VAL A 84 13.29 -0.97 -20.47
CA VAL A 84 12.97 -0.87 -19.03
C VAL A 84 14.27 -0.55 -18.28
N PRO A 85 14.42 0.63 -17.66
CA PRO A 85 15.58 0.89 -16.81
C PRO A 85 15.47 0.04 -15.54
N CYS A 86 16.54 -0.64 -15.18
CA CYS A 86 16.68 -1.24 -13.85
C CYS A 86 16.82 -0.11 -12.82
N GLU A 87 15.70 0.37 -12.25
CA GLU A 87 15.76 1.22 -11.06
C GLU A 87 15.80 0.35 -9.80
N THR A 88 17.01 0.02 -9.34
CA THR A 88 17.24 -0.49 -7.99
C THR A 88 17.00 0.62 -6.95
N ARG A 89 15.73 0.89 -6.60
CA ARG A 89 15.42 1.64 -5.37
C ARG A 89 15.35 0.67 -4.18
N MET A 90 16.49 0.45 -3.55
CA MET A 90 16.61 -0.32 -2.32
C MET A 90 15.95 0.43 -1.14
N ARG A 91 14.64 0.26 -0.94
CA ARG A 91 13.99 0.61 0.34
C ARG A 91 14.21 -0.54 1.30
N GLU A 92 14.89 -0.30 2.41
CA GLU A 92 15.09 -1.31 3.45
C GLU A 92 13.74 -1.93 3.83
N ARG A 93 13.60 -3.24 3.64
CA ARG A 93 12.39 -3.97 4.00
C ARG A 93 12.19 -3.89 5.53
N PRO A 94 10.96 -3.73 6.04
CA PRO A 94 10.68 -3.70 7.48
C PRO A 94 11.15 -4.97 8.21
N PHE A 95 11.39 -6.06 7.49
CA PHE A 95 12.01 -7.29 8.00
C PHE A 95 13.38 -7.05 8.67
N GLY A 96 14.19 -6.12 8.14
CA GLY A 96 15.49 -5.77 8.73
C GLY A 96 15.38 -4.98 10.04
N VAL A 97 14.32 -4.18 10.19
CA VAL A 97 14.05 -3.40 11.41
C VAL A 97 13.60 -4.32 12.54
N LEU A 98 12.77 -5.32 12.23
CA LEU A 98 12.31 -6.30 13.22
C LEU A 98 13.46 -7.19 13.73
N LEU A 99 14.35 -7.63 12.84
CA LEU A 99 15.53 -8.41 13.23
C LEU A 99 16.49 -7.60 14.12
N LYS A 100 16.73 -6.33 13.78
CA LYS A 100 17.55 -5.43 14.62
C LYS A 100 16.94 -5.24 16.01
N LYS A 101 15.61 -5.09 16.12
CA LYS A 101 14.92 -4.99 17.42
C LYS A 101 14.98 -6.30 18.22
N LEU A 102 14.83 -7.45 17.56
CA LEU A 102 14.89 -8.75 18.22
C LEU A 102 16.30 -9.04 18.76
N LEU A 103 17.35 -8.70 18.00
CA LEU A 103 18.74 -8.86 18.44
C LEU A 103 19.07 -7.93 19.61
N LEU A 104 18.65 -6.66 19.57
CA LEU A 104 18.81 -5.73 20.70
C LEU A 104 18.10 -6.22 21.97
N TYR A 105 16.92 -6.82 21.85
CA TYR A 105 16.22 -7.41 22.98
C TYR A 105 17.03 -8.57 23.58
N ILE A 106 17.51 -9.50 22.76
CA ILE A 106 18.30 -10.64 23.26
C ILE A 106 19.58 -10.17 24.00
N PHE A 107 20.29 -9.15 23.49
CA PHE A 107 21.49 -8.62 24.14
C PHE A 107 21.24 -7.89 25.47
N ILE A 108 20.02 -7.39 25.71
CA ILE A 108 19.68 -6.70 26.97
C ILE A 108 19.32 -7.72 28.07
N TYR A 109 18.82 -8.90 27.69
CA TYR A 109 18.29 -9.90 28.62
C TYR A 109 19.19 -11.15 28.76
N LEU A 110 20.45 -11.06 28.35
CA LEU A 110 21.48 -12.10 28.46
C LEU A 110 22.72 -11.51 29.14
#